data_AF-A0A661WFB0-F1
#
_entry.id   AF-A0A661WFB0-F1
#
_cell.length_a   1.000
_cell.length_b   1.000
_cell.length_c   1.000
_cell.angle_alpha   90.00
_cell.angle_beta   90.00
_cell.angle_gamma   90.00
#
_symmetry.space_group_name_H-M   'P 1'
#
loop_
_entity.id
_entity.type
_entity.pdbx_description
1 polymer ?
#
loop_
_entity_poly.entity_id
_entity_poly.type
_entity_poly.pdbx_seq_one_letter_code
_entity_poly.pdbx_strand_id
1 'polypeptide(L)' 'MAEKVKKLNDIGLSKEDYKGKPSTLCLGCGHNAIVGQIISACYEL' A
#
# COMPACT_ATOMS: atom_id res chain seq x y z
N MET A 1 6.69 24.88 1.19
CA MET A 1 6.21 23.61 0.59
C MET A 1 6.15 22.61 1.73
N ALA A 2 4.97 22.13 2.12
CA ALA A 2 4.83 21.30 3.31
C ALA A 2 5.30 19.87 2.99
N GLU A 3 6.41 19.44 3.60
CA GLU A 3 6.85 18.05 3.60
C GLU A 3 5.76 17.22 4.31
N LYS A 4 5.00 16.44 3.52
CA LYS A 4 4.07 15.44 4.07
C LYS A 4 4.91 14.39 4.78
N VAL A 5 4.89 14.40 6.11
CA VAL A 5 5.43 13.32 6.93
C VAL A 5 4.68 12.05 6.56
N LYS A 6 5.35 11.15 5.83
CA LYS A 6 4.82 9.82 5.52
C LYS A 6 4.66 9.08 6.83
N LYS A 7 3.46 8.59 7.12
CA LYS A 7 3.27 7.66 8.23
C LYS A 7 4.06 6.39 7.90
N LEU A 8 5.02 6.05 8.74
CA LEU A 8 5.81 4.81 8.65
C LEU A 8 5.28 3.81 9.68
N ASN A 9 5.43 2.52 9.41
CA ASN A 9 5.21 1.47 10.41
C ASN A 9 6.47 1.27 11.29
N ASP A 10 6.43 0.31 12.21
CA ASP A 10 7.50 0.02 13.18
C ASP A 10 8.85 -0.31 12.55
N ILE A 11 8.85 -0.84 11.31
CA ILE A 11 10.08 -1.12 10.55
C ILE A 11 10.49 0.03 9.61
N GLY A 12 9.86 1.19 9.71
CA GLY A 12 10.23 2.39 8.97
C GLY A 12 9.80 2.40 7.50
N LEU A 13 8.86 1.54 7.10
CA LEU A 13 8.31 1.48 5.74
C LEU A 13 7.00 2.25 5.64
N SER A 14 6.72 2.81 4.47
CA SER A 14 5.45 3.46 4.15
C SER A 14 4.49 2.49 3.45
N LYS A 15 3.17 2.74 3.50
CA LYS A 15 2.19 1.90 2.78
C LYS A 15 2.46 1.77 1.28
N GLU A 16 3.12 2.75 0.66
CA GLU A 16 3.47 2.70 -0.76
C GLU A 16 4.56 1.67 -1.07
N ASP A 17 5.45 1.40 -0.11
CA ASP A 17 6.52 0.40 -0.26
C ASP A 17 5.96 -1.02 -0.39
N TYR A 18 4.71 -1.25 0.07
CA TYR A 18 4.00 -2.52 -0.02
C TYR A 18 3.24 -2.70 -1.35
N LYS A 19 3.07 -1.65 -2.17
CA LYS A 19 2.20 -1.67 -3.35
C LYS A 19 2.78 -2.48 -4.51
N GLY A 20 4.10 -2.65 -4.56
CA GLY A 20 4.78 -3.38 -5.63
C GLY A 20 4.61 -2.76 -7.02
N LYS A 21 4.78 -3.58 -8.06
CA LYS A 21 4.65 -3.15 -9.47
C LYS A 21 3.18 -2.91 -9.86
N PRO A 22 2.92 -2.06 -10.86
CA PRO A 22 1.56 -1.84 -11.36
C PRO A 22 0.95 -3.15 -11.86
N SER A 23 -0.34 -3.34 -11.55
CA SER A 23 -1.11 -4.48 -12.03
C SER A 23 -1.44 -4.35 -13.52
N THR A 24 -1.42 -5.47 -14.23
CA THR A 24 -1.89 -5.57 -15.62
C THR A 24 -3.37 -5.97 -15.71
N LEU A 25 -4.04 -6.15 -14.58
CA LEU A 25 -5.44 -6.54 -14.50
C LEU A 25 -6.38 -5.37 -14.78
N CYS A 26 -7.62 -5.69 -15.16
CA CYS A 26 -8.62 -4.69 -15.50
C CYS A 26 -8.87 -3.69 -14.36
N LEU A 27 -9.03 -2.42 -14.73
CA LEU A 27 -9.42 -1.35 -13.83
C LEU A 27 -10.78 -1.69 -13.21
N GLY A 28 -10.85 -1.76 -11.87
CA GLY A 28 -12.08 -2.09 -11.14
C GLY A 28 -12.27 -3.59 -10.82
N CYS A 29 -11.34 -4.48 -11.17
CA CYS A 29 -11.39 -5.85 -10.67
C CYS A 29 -11.13 -5.91 -9.15
N GLY A 30 -11.84 -6.81 -8.46
CA GLY A 30 -11.71 -7.04 -7.02
C GLY A 30 -10.30 -7.39 -6.53
N HIS A 31 -9.40 -7.77 -7.43
CA HIS A 31 -7.98 -7.97 -7.15
C HIS A 31 -7.32 -6.76 -6.48
N ASN A 32 -7.65 -5.53 -6.92
CA ASN A 32 -7.11 -4.32 -6.30
C ASN A 32 -7.64 -4.12 -4.86
N ALA A 33 -8.88 -4.56 -4.60
CA ALA A 33 -9.46 -4.51 -3.26
C ALA A 33 -8.77 -5.51 -2.32
N ILE A 34 -8.55 -6.74 -2.79
CA ILE A 34 -7.84 -7.79 -2.02
C ILE A 34 -6.42 -7.35 -1.71
N VAL A 35 -5.68 -6.86 -2.70
CA VAL A 35 -4.32 -6.34 -2.51
C VAL A 35 -4.31 -5.19 -1.50
N GLY A 36 -5.28 -4.28 -1.58
CA GLY A 36 -5.42 -3.18 -0.61
C GLY A 36 -5.62 -3.66 0.83
N GLN A 37 -6.42 -4.72 1.04
CA GLN A 37 -6.62 -5.32 2.37
C GLN A 37 -5.35 -6.00 2.89
N ILE A 38 -4.64 -6.75 2.04
CA ILE A 38 -3.37 -7.39 2.39
C ILE A 38 -2.32 -6.35 2.78
N ILE A 39 -2.19 -5.28 1.99
CA ILE A 39 -1.26 -4.18 2.29
C ILE A 39 -1.58 -3.54 3.64
N SER A 40 -2.87 -3.30 3.94
CA SER A 40 -3.23 -2.73 5.25
C SER A 40 -2.86 -3.67 6.38
N ALA A 41 -3.24 -4.95 6.28
CA ALA A 41 -2.94 -5.95 7.29
C ALA A 41 -1.43 -6.06 7.56
N CYS A 42 -0.59 -6.14 6.51
CA CYS A 42 0.86 -6.24 6.66
C CYS A 42 1.53 -4.94 7.14
N TYR A 43 0.92 -3.78 6.87
CA TYR A 43 1.44 -2.49 7.33
C TYR A 43 1.10 -2.21 8.80
N GLU A 44 0.03 -2.83 9.32
CA GLU A 44 -0.44 -2.67 10.70
C GLU A 44 0.21 -3.66 11.70
N LEU A 45 1.08 -4.55 11.22
CA LEU A 45 1.94 -5.42 12.03
C LEU A 45 3.19 -4.68 12.52
#